data_AF-A0A973IJF2-F1
#
_entry.id   AF-A0A973IJF2-F1
#
_cell.length_a   1.000
_cell.length_b   1.000
_cell.length_c   1.000
_cell.angle_alpha   90.00
_cell.angle_beta   90.00
_cell.angle_gamma   90.00
#
_symmetry.space_group_name_H-M   'P 1'
#
loop_
_entity.id
_entity.type
_entity.pdbx_description
1 polymer ?
#
loop_
_entity_poly.entity_id
_entity_poly.type
_entity_poly.pdbx_seq_one_letter_code
_entity_poly.pdbx_strand_id
1 'polypeptide(L)'
;MTVHNMQSNSRDAGWRVMKFGGTSVSSADRWHAIAQQVQRARADGFRVLVVVSALKGVTDRLQALAAAEHKQPAPEILAGLWQEHEALLNHLSLTPDPAFHHAWEALLADLAAPLSGAAAHSAQVQARGEDLSAALGAQILTELAAPCCHSPSLELLACEPELSQGPLSAYCAAGVDRDLAQRLAAAGPLHITQGFQVAGPDGRPWLLGRGGSDTSAALLAARLAAKELEIWTDVPGVFSADPARVPEARLLRQLSYSEAQEFAAMGAKVLHPPCIAPLQAHGIRLSIRDTGQPEAPHTQVGPRSAETQGLIKGVVSRRNVTLISMDSPSMWHQPGFLADAFGLFKRHGLSIDLISTSESSVTVSLDPLRPGSPVTRGLEACLEDLSRLCTVQLRTECVAVSLVGNAMRTLLGRLGDAFDLFQDRTVHMVTQSANDLNFTVVVDAAQSDRLVQSLHAKLIDATAAQHDAFGPSWSTLKAAPVPQPTPWWEQHRADLLALAQAGPAYVYHLPAMREAARRLLGLRSIDRVLYAMKANDHPEVLRALYAEGVSFECVSPGEVAHALREIPELDPKHLLCTPNFASREDYEAV
;
A
#
# COMPACT_ATOMS: atom_id res chain seq x y z
N MET A 1 24.91 24.89 32.57
CA MET A 1 23.48 24.49 32.55
C MET A 1 22.69 25.72 32.18
N THR A 2 22.39 25.87 30.91
CA THR A 2 21.67 27.04 30.38
C THR A 2 20.30 26.55 29.93
N VAL A 3 19.30 26.81 30.77
CA VAL A 3 17.90 26.50 30.47
C VAL A 3 17.43 27.54 29.45
N HIS A 4 17.25 27.13 28.20
CA HIS A 4 16.52 27.93 27.23
C HIS A 4 15.03 27.85 27.56
N ASN A 5 14.57 28.87 28.27
CA ASN A 5 13.17 29.13 28.51
C ASN A 5 12.53 29.55 27.17
N MET A 6 11.84 28.62 26.50
CA MET A 6 10.99 28.96 25.35
C MET A 6 9.82 29.79 25.87
N GLN A 7 9.97 31.11 25.79
CA GLN A 7 8.84 32.02 25.90
C GLN A 7 7.79 31.62 24.86
N SER A 8 6.57 31.50 25.34
CA SER A 8 5.35 31.26 24.60
C SER A 8 5.11 32.35 23.56
N ASN A 9 5.72 32.22 22.38
CA ASN A 9 5.15 32.82 21.18
C ASN A 9 3.81 32.13 20.94
N SER A 10 2.74 32.90 20.80
CA SER A 10 1.44 32.40 20.33
C SER A 10 1.67 31.66 19.02
N ARG A 11 1.80 30.34 19.08
CA ARG A 11 1.88 29.47 17.90
C ARG A 11 0.53 29.63 17.21
N ASP A 12 0.53 30.20 16.01
CA ASP A 12 -0.64 30.09 15.16
C ASP A 12 -0.93 28.60 14.97
N ALA A 13 -2.05 28.14 15.51
CA ALA A 13 -2.40 26.73 15.56
C ALA A 13 -2.56 26.22 14.11
N GLY A 14 -1.55 25.50 13.61
CA GLY A 14 -1.60 24.95 12.26
C GLY A 14 -2.79 24.00 12.08
N TRP A 15 -3.21 23.80 10.83
CA TRP A 15 -4.21 22.79 10.50
C TRP A 15 -3.59 21.41 10.34
N ARG A 16 -4.27 20.39 10.86
CA ARG A 16 -4.05 18.98 10.54
C ARG A 16 -5.33 18.43 9.93
N VAL A 17 -5.23 17.86 8.73
CA VAL A 17 -6.37 17.22 8.05
C VAL A 17 -6.28 15.72 8.27
N MET A 18 -7.37 15.09 8.71
CA MET A 18 -7.45 13.65 8.95
C MET A 18 -8.57 13.05 8.12
N LYS A 19 -8.24 12.22 7.15
CA LYS A 19 -9.22 11.54 6.30
C LYS A 19 -9.44 10.12 6.79
N PHE A 20 -10.70 9.70 6.94
CA PHE A 20 -11.08 8.34 7.30
C PHE A 20 -11.89 7.69 6.19
N GLY A 21 -11.41 6.53 5.70
CA GLY A 21 -12.13 5.74 4.69
C GLY A 21 -13.36 5.01 5.25
N GLY A 22 -14.21 4.46 4.38
CA GLY A 22 -15.47 3.84 4.81
C GLY A 22 -15.33 2.74 5.85
N THR A 23 -14.32 1.87 5.72
CA THR A 23 -14.00 0.84 6.74
C THR A 23 -13.63 1.44 8.10
N SER A 24 -13.02 2.63 8.12
CA SER A 24 -12.60 3.33 9.34
C SER A 24 -13.76 4.02 10.05
N VAL A 25 -14.85 4.33 9.37
CA VAL A 25 -16.02 4.99 9.99
C VAL A 25 -17.19 4.03 10.27
N SER A 26 -17.03 2.73 9.99
CA SER A 26 -18.14 1.75 10.05
C SER A 26 -18.32 1.04 11.40
N SER A 27 -17.54 1.35 12.45
CA SER A 27 -17.71 0.71 13.75
C SER A 27 -17.43 1.63 14.93
N ALA A 28 -18.09 1.34 16.06
CA ALA A 28 -17.93 2.09 17.31
C ALA A 28 -16.47 2.12 17.80
N ASP A 29 -15.76 0.98 17.77
CA ASP A 29 -14.35 0.91 18.17
C ASP A 29 -13.46 1.83 17.33
N ARG A 30 -13.72 1.91 16.02
CA ARG A 30 -12.95 2.79 15.13
C ARG A 30 -13.27 4.25 15.44
N TRP A 31 -14.52 4.61 15.75
CA TRP A 31 -14.87 5.97 16.17
C TRP A 31 -14.23 6.38 17.50
N HIS A 32 -14.07 5.46 18.45
CA HIS A 32 -13.26 5.72 19.65
C HIS A 32 -11.80 6.01 19.29
N ALA A 33 -11.21 5.23 18.37
CA ALA A 33 -9.86 5.48 17.90
C ALA A 33 -9.74 6.84 17.19
N ILE A 34 -10.72 7.20 16.33
CA ILE A 34 -10.80 8.51 15.66
C ILE A 34 -10.82 9.64 16.71
N ALA A 35 -11.71 9.55 17.69
CA ALA A 35 -11.85 10.54 18.76
C ALA A 35 -10.53 10.73 19.53
N GLN A 36 -9.83 9.64 19.85
CA GLN A 36 -8.52 9.68 20.49
C GLN A 36 -7.47 10.39 19.63
N GLN A 37 -7.41 10.14 18.31
CA GLN A 37 -6.45 10.82 17.43
C GLN A 37 -6.77 12.31 17.30
N VAL A 38 -8.04 12.67 17.20
CA VAL A 38 -8.49 14.07 17.20
C VAL A 38 -8.08 14.76 18.50
N GLN A 39 -8.31 14.15 19.66
CA GLN A 39 -7.91 14.68 20.96
C GLN A 39 -6.40 14.89 21.06
N ARG A 40 -5.60 13.94 20.58
CA ARG A 40 -4.13 14.05 20.57
C ARG A 40 -3.64 15.19 19.69
N ALA A 41 -4.13 15.29 18.45
CA ALA A 41 -3.76 16.39 17.57
C ALA A 41 -4.15 17.76 18.15
N ARG A 42 -5.29 17.85 18.85
CA ARG A 42 -5.68 19.08 19.57
C ARG A 42 -4.77 19.36 20.76
N ALA A 43 -4.36 18.35 21.51
CA ALA A 43 -3.41 18.49 22.61
C ALA A 43 -2.03 18.97 22.12
N ASP A 44 -1.63 18.57 20.91
CA ASP A 44 -0.43 19.08 20.22
C ASP A 44 -0.58 20.54 19.72
N GLY A 45 -1.77 21.13 19.86
CA GLY A 45 -2.08 22.51 19.49
C GLY A 45 -2.55 22.70 18.05
N PHE A 46 -2.96 21.64 17.35
CA PHE A 46 -3.51 21.75 15.99
C PHE A 46 -5.02 22.04 15.99
N ARG A 47 -5.46 22.79 14.98
CA ARG A 47 -6.85 22.77 14.52
C ARG A 47 -7.03 21.54 13.64
N VAL A 48 -8.13 20.81 13.82
CA VAL A 48 -8.33 19.53 13.14
C VAL A 48 -9.52 19.62 12.20
N LEU A 49 -9.31 19.22 10.94
CA LEU A 49 -10.39 18.98 9.98
C LEU A 49 -10.46 17.49 9.67
N VAL A 50 -11.58 16.86 10.06
CA VAL A 50 -11.89 15.47 9.78
C VAL A 50 -12.63 15.37 8.44
N VAL A 51 -12.16 14.53 7.53
CA VAL A 51 -12.80 14.25 6.24
C VAL A 51 -13.27 12.80 6.24
N VAL A 52 -14.56 12.56 6.02
CA VAL A 52 -15.11 11.19 6.05
C VAL A 52 -15.62 10.74 4.68
N SER A 53 -15.39 9.47 4.37
CA SER A 53 -16.11 8.74 3.33
C SER A 53 -17.45 8.23 3.87
N ALA A 54 -18.34 7.79 2.97
CA ALA A 54 -19.51 7.01 3.37
C ALA A 54 -19.12 5.70 4.10
N LEU A 55 -20.03 5.15 4.93
CA LEU A 55 -19.82 3.82 5.53
C LEU A 55 -19.55 2.75 4.45
N LYS A 56 -18.84 1.68 4.83
CA LYS A 56 -18.42 0.62 3.90
C LYS A 56 -19.62 0.07 3.11
N GLY A 57 -19.55 0.14 1.78
CA GLY A 57 -20.57 -0.40 0.88
C GLY A 57 -21.83 0.47 0.73
N VAL A 58 -21.91 1.64 1.39
CA VAL A 58 -23.03 2.58 1.20
C VAL A 58 -22.99 3.19 -0.20
N THR A 59 -21.85 3.72 -0.65
CA THR A 59 -21.71 4.35 -1.97
C THR A 59 -22.09 3.41 -3.11
N ASP A 60 -21.68 2.13 -3.04
CA ASP A 60 -22.01 1.12 -4.07
C ASP A 60 -23.53 0.87 -4.14
N ARG A 61 -24.20 0.82 -2.98
CA ARG A 61 -25.66 0.67 -2.90
C ARG A 61 -26.39 1.91 -3.40
N LEU A 62 -25.90 3.10 -3.08
CA LEU A 62 -26.44 4.37 -3.59
C LEU A 62 -26.26 4.49 -5.10
N GLN A 63 -25.12 4.05 -5.63
CA GLN A 63 -24.89 3.98 -7.07
C GLN A 63 -25.88 3.02 -7.75
N ALA A 64 -26.15 1.86 -7.14
CA ALA A 64 -27.13 0.91 -7.66
C ALA A 64 -28.56 1.48 -7.63
N LEU A 65 -28.94 2.18 -6.55
CA LEU A 65 -30.24 2.86 -6.46
C LEU A 65 -30.38 3.96 -7.52
N ALA A 66 -29.33 4.77 -7.75
CA ALA A 66 -29.34 5.81 -8.76
C ALA A 66 -29.44 5.28 -10.21
N ALA A 67 -29.02 4.04 -10.44
CA ALA A 67 -29.09 3.38 -11.75
C ALA A 67 -30.44 2.71 -12.02
N ALA A 68 -31.29 2.53 -11.01
CA ALA A 68 -32.60 1.90 -11.18
C ALA A 68 -33.57 2.88 -11.87
N GLU A 69 -33.79 2.71 -13.18
CA GLU A 69 -34.73 3.48 -14.00
C GLU A 69 -36.19 3.35 -13.51
N HIS A 70 -36.58 4.09 -12.47
CA HIS A 70 -37.96 4.22 -11.97
C HIS A 70 -38.62 2.95 -11.41
N LYS A 71 -37.87 1.88 -11.13
CA LYS A 71 -38.37 0.88 -10.17
C LYS A 71 -38.32 1.53 -8.79
N GLN A 72 -39.43 1.49 -8.04
CA GLN A 72 -39.48 2.02 -6.67
C GLN A 72 -38.18 1.65 -5.92
N PRO A 73 -37.54 2.60 -5.22
CA PRO A 73 -36.28 2.34 -4.55
C PRO A 73 -36.47 1.11 -3.68
N ALA A 74 -35.62 0.09 -3.85
CA ALA A 74 -35.78 -1.19 -3.18
C ALA A 74 -35.88 -0.93 -1.67
N PRO A 75 -37.08 -1.10 -1.05
CA PRO A 75 -37.30 -0.67 0.34
C PRO A 75 -36.33 -1.37 1.30
N GLU A 76 -35.92 -2.58 0.93
CA GLU A 76 -34.92 -3.38 1.63
C GLU A 76 -33.53 -2.72 1.66
N ILE A 77 -33.08 -2.09 0.57
CA ILE A 77 -31.79 -1.38 0.54
C ILE A 77 -31.85 -0.16 1.46
N LEU A 78 -32.91 0.63 1.39
CA LEU A 78 -33.09 1.81 2.24
C LEU A 78 -33.22 1.42 3.73
N ALA A 79 -33.99 0.39 4.05
CA ALA A 79 -34.10 -0.12 5.42
C ALA A 79 -32.74 -0.61 5.94
N GLY A 80 -31.97 -1.32 5.12
CA GLY A 80 -30.62 -1.76 5.48
C GLY A 80 -29.66 -0.58 5.71
N LEU A 81 -29.70 0.44 4.85
CA LEU A 81 -28.92 1.67 5.04
C LEU A 81 -29.29 2.35 6.37
N TRP A 82 -30.57 2.52 6.68
CA TRP A 82 -30.99 3.11 7.96
C TRP A 82 -30.47 2.29 9.16
N GLN A 83 -30.74 0.98 9.14
CA GLN A 83 -30.38 0.06 10.23
C GLN A 83 -28.89 0.05 10.51
N GLU A 84 -28.03 0.13 9.49
CA GLU A 84 -26.57 0.17 9.69
C GLU A 84 -26.11 1.45 10.41
N HIS A 85 -26.64 2.61 10.03
CA HIS A 85 -26.29 3.88 10.68
C HIS A 85 -26.86 3.96 12.10
N GLU A 86 -28.10 3.50 12.29
CA GLU A 86 -28.75 3.41 13.60
C GLU A 86 -28.02 2.45 14.53
N ALA A 87 -27.63 1.26 14.05
CA ALA A 87 -26.86 0.29 14.82
C ALA A 87 -25.49 0.83 15.25
N LEU A 88 -24.82 1.60 14.38
CA LEU A 88 -23.55 2.25 14.73
C LEU A 88 -23.72 3.23 15.89
N LEU A 89 -24.74 4.10 15.83
CA LEU A 89 -25.05 5.04 16.91
C LEU A 89 -25.45 4.30 18.20
N ASN A 90 -26.29 3.27 18.11
CA ASN A 90 -26.71 2.47 19.25
C ASN A 90 -25.53 1.80 19.96
N HIS A 91 -24.54 1.28 19.23
CA HIS A 91 -23.31 0.74 19.82
C HIS A 91 -22.46 1.80 20.56
N LEU A 92 -22.67 3.08 20.25
CA LEU A 92 -22.06 4.22 20.96
C LEU A 92 -22.99 4.80 22.03
N SER A 93 -24.13 4.16 22.32
CA SER A 93 -25.17 4.67 23.22
C SER A 93 -25.74 6.04 22.78
N LEU A 94 -25.79 6.29 21.47
CA LEU A 94 -26.32 7.49 20.85
C LEU A 94 -27.56 7.17 20.02
N THR A 95 -28.39 8.18 19.79
CA THR A 95 -29.54 8.12 18.87
C THR A 95 -29.38 9.17 17.77
N PRO A 96 -29.91 8.94 16.55
CA PRO A 96 -29.82 9.93 15.47
C PRO A 96 -30.32 11.32 15.88
N ASP A 97 -29.54 12.34 15.58
CA ASP A 97 -29.90 13.73 15.85
C ASP A 97 -30.65 14.38 14.66
N PRO A 98 -31.15 15.62 14.80
CA PRO A 98 -31.85 16.30 13.71
C PRO A 98 -31.03 16.48 12.44
N ALA A 99 -29.69 16.60 12.54
CA ALA A 99 -28.82 16.76 11.37
C ALA A 99 -28.77 15.47 10.55
N PHE A 100 -28.69 14.31 11.22
CA PHE A 100 -28.78 13.01 10.55
C PHE A 100 -30.14 12.81 9.88
N HIS A 101 -31.24 13.11 10.58
CA HIS A 101 -32.58 13.03 10.01
C HIS A 101 -32.74 13.91 8.76
N HIS A 102 -32.22 15.14 8.79
CA HIS A 102 -32.24 16.03 7.64
C HIS A 102 -31.46 15.47 6.45
N ALA A 103 -30.26 14.93 6.68
CA ALA A 103 -29.47 14.27 5.63
C ALA A 103 -30.19 13.05 5.03
N TRP A 104 -30.89 12.29 5.88
CA TRP A 104 -31.71 11.14 5.45
C TRP A 104 -32.89 11.57 4.58
N GLU A 105 -33.65 12.59 5.01
CA GLU A 105 -34.77 13.14 4.23
C GLU A 105 -34.29 13.68 2.88
N ALA A 106 -33.13 14.33 2.84
CA ALA A 106 -32.53 14.81 1.60
C ALA A 106 -32.16 13.67 0.63
N LEU A 107 -31.65 12.54 1.14
CA LEU A 107 -31.42 11.35 0.33
C LEU A 107 -32.72 10.81 -0.27
N LEU A 108 -33.78 10.70 0.53
CA LEU A 108 -35.08 10.23 0.05
C LEU A 108 -35.68 11.17 -1.00
N ALA A 109 -35.55 12.47 -0.80
CA ALA A 109 -35.99 13.48 -1.76
C ALA A 109 -35.22 13.38 -3.09
N ASP A 110 -33.90 13.22 -3.03
CA ASP A 110 -33.07 13.10 -4.23
C ASP A 110 -33.37 11.82 -5.02
N LEU A 111 -33.62 10.70 -4.34
CA LEU A 111 -34.06 9.45 -4.97
C LEU A 111 -35.45 9.55 -5.61
N ALA A 112 -36.33 10.38 -5.05
CA ALA A 112 -37.68 10.61 -5.57
C ALA A 112 -37.72 11.67 -6.69
N ALA A 113 -36.69 12.51 -6.82
CA ALA A 113 -36.65 13.61 -7.77
C ALA A 113 -36.64 13.12 -9.23
N PRO A 114 -37.39 13.77 -10.14
CA PRO A 114 -37.36 13.42 -11.56
C PRO A 114 -35.96 13.63 -12.14
N LEU A 115 -35.52 12.70 -12.98
CA LEU A 115 -34.18 12.62 -13.55
C LEU A 115 -33.85 13.85 -14.43
N SER A 116 -33.21 14.89 -13.87
CA SER A 116 -32.55 15.92 -14.66
C SER A 116 -31.12 15.48 -14.98
N GLY A 117 -30.96 14.66 -16.02
CA GLY A 117 -29.66 14.12 -16.46
C GLY A 117 -29.12 13.00 -15.56
N ALA A 118 -28.97 11.80 -16.13
CA ALA A 118 -28.61 10.59 -15.38
C ALA A 118 -27.30 10.72 -14.56
N ALA A 119 -26.28 11.40 -15.11
CA ALA A 119 -25.00 11.58 -14.42
C ALA A 119 -25.08 12.54 -13.22
N ALA A 120 -25.84 13.63 -13.33
CA ALA A 120 -26.00 14.61 -12.25
C ALA A 120 -26.83 14.04 -11.11
N HIS A 121 -27.94 13.36 -11.42
CA HIS A 121 -28.72 12.64 -10.43
C HIS A 121 -27.89 11.56 -9.72
N SER A 122 -27.11 10.78 -10.47
CA SER A 122 -26.22 9.77 -9.91
C SER A 122 -25.14 10.35 -9.01
N ALA A 123 -24.57 11.51 -9.37
CA ALA A 123 -23.62 12.23 -8.52
C ALA A 123 -24.27 12.64 -7.19
N GLN A 124 -25.46 13.21 -7.25
CA GLN A 124 -26.20 13.70 -6.11
C GLN A 124 -26.61 12.59 -5.14
N VAL A 125 -27.16 11.49 -5.64
CA VAL A 125 -27.54 10.34 -4.80
C VAL A 125 -26.31 9.71 -4.13
N GLN A 126 -25.19 9.56 -4.84
CA GLN A 126 -23.98 8.97 -4.27
C GLN A 126 -23.36 9.84 -3.16
N ALA A 127 -23.32 11.15 -3.36
CA ALA A 127 -22.81 12.14 -2.40
C ALA A 127 -23.49 12.07 -1.01
N ARG A 128 -24.76 11.62 -0.97
CA ARG A 128 -25.51 11.49 0.28
C ARG A 128 -24.92 10.49 1.27
N GLY A 129 -24.14 9.51 0.79
CA GLY A 129 -23.45 8.58 1.67
C GLY A 129 -22.48 9.29 2.61
N GLU A 130 -21.71 10.24 2.08
CA GLU A 130 -20.81 11.09 2.86
C GLU A 130 -21.56 12.10 3.72
N ASP A 131 -22.70 12.63 3.26
CA ASP A 131 -23.53 13.54 4.07
C ASP A 131 -24.03 12.85 5.35
N LEU A 132 -24.56 11.63 5.23
CA LEU A 132 -24.99 10.82 6.37
C LEU A 132 -23.83 10.55 7.34
N SER A 133 -22.65 10.22 6.80
CA SER A 133 -21.47 9.92 7.61
C SER A 133 -20.91 11.16 8.30
N ALA A 134 -20.95 12.33 7.66
CA ALA A 134 -20.50 13.58 8.25
C ALA A 134 -21.46 14.08 9.34
N ALA A 135 -22.77 13.95 9.15
CA ALA A 135 -23.77 14.28 10.17
C ALA A 135 -23.59 13.39 11.42
N LEU A 136 -23.55 12.07 11.22
CA LEU A 136 -23.34 11.09 12.29
C LEU A 136 -21.97 11.31 12.98
N GLY A 137 -20.92 11.56 12.20
CA GLY A 137 -19.58 11.82 12.73
C GLY A 137 -19.47 13.11 13.55
N ALA A 138 -20.20 14.17 13.19
CA ALA A 138 -20.26 15.41 13.96
C ALA A 138 -20.84 15.18 15.35
N GLN A 139 -21.93 14.40 15.42
CA GLN A 139 -22.54 14.00 16.69
C GLN A 139 -21.57 13.17 17.54
N ILE A 140 -20.97 12.13 16.96
CA ILE A 140 -20.03 11.25 17.67
C ILE A 140 -18.82 12.02 18.20
N LEU A 141 -18.19 12.86 17.37
CA LEU A 141 -17.01 13.63 17.79
C LEU A 141 -17.35 14.65 18.87
N THR A 142 -18.55 15.24 18.83
CA THR A 142 -19.02 16.14 19.88
C THR A 142 -19.13 15.42 21.22
N GLU A 143 -19.64 14.20 21.23
CA GLU A 143 -19.77 13.39 22.44
C GLU A 143 -18.42 12.86 22.94
N LEU A 144 -17.61 12.26 22.05
CA LEU A 144 -16.41 11.51 22.44
C LEU A 144 -15.14 12.36 22.52
N ALA A 145 -15.04 13.45 21.75
CA ALA A 145 -13.81 14.21 21.57
C ALA A 145 -13.90 15.65 22.08
N ALA A 146 -14.69 16.48 21.41
CA ALA A 146 -14.87 17.91 21.67
C ALA A 146 -15.98 18.48 20.77
N PRO A 147 -16.56 19.65 21.10
CA PRO A 147 -17.52 20.33 20.23
C PRO A 147 -17.01 20.39 18.79
N CYS A 148 -17.76 19.76 17.87
CA CYS A 148 -17.35 19.56 16.48
C CYS A 148 -18.29 20.34 15.56
N CYS A 149 -17.74 21.22 14.73
CA CYS A 149 -18.51 21.93 13.72
C CYS A 149 -18.61 21.09 12.44
N HIS A 150 -19.82 20.89 11.92
CA HIS A 150 -19.97 20.39 10.55
C HIS A 150 -19.72 21.53 9.56
N SER A 151 -18.86 21.29 8.56
CA SER A 151 -18.51 22.27 7.54
C SER A 151 -18.73 21.63 6.18
N PRO A 152 -19.86 21.92 5.50
CA PRO A 152 -20.23 21.23 4.27
C PRO A 152 -19.19 21.40 3.17
N SER A 153 -18.68 20.30 2.62
CA SER A 153 -17.65 20.30 1.56
C SER A 153 -17.99 21.20 0.36
N LEU A 154 -19.27 21.35 0.01
CA LEU A 154 -19.74 22.20 -1.09
C LEU A 154 -19.49 23.71 -0.82
N GLU A 155 -19.30 24.11 0.43
CA GLU A 155 -18.90 25.47 0.82
C GLU A 155 -17.38 25.65 0.92
N LEU A 156 -16.62 24.55 0.79
CA LEU A 156 -15.17 24.49 0.96
C LEU A 156 -14.45 24.24 -0.37
N LEU A 157 -15.07 23.49 -1.28
CA LEU A 157 -14.52 23.08 -2.56
C LEU A 157 -15.54 23.29 -3.67
N ALA A 158 -15.10 23.90 -4.77
CA ALA A 158 -15.87 24.07 -5.99
C ALA A 158 -15.11 23.49 -7.18
N CYS A 159 -15.85 22.91 -8.14
CA CYS A 159 -15.26 22.39 -9.36
C CYS A 159 -14.80 23.52 -10.30
N GLU A 160 -13.90 23.19 -11.23
CA GLU A 160 -13.69 23.96 -12.44
C GLU A 160 -14.41 23.24 -13.60
N PRO A 161 -15.57 23.74 -14.05
CA PRO A 161 -16.42 23.04 -15.01
C PRO A 161 -15.72 22.75 -16.34
N GLU A 162 -14.86 23.67 -16.79
CA GLU A 162 -14.16 23.59 -18.08
C GLU A 162 -13.08 22.49 -18.11
N LEU A 163 -12.53 22.13 -16.94
CA LEU A 163 -11.52 21.07 -16.79
C LEU A 163 -12.13 19.74 -16.34
N SER A 164 -13.42 19.74 -15.99
CA SER A 164 -14.14 18.58 -15.51
C SER A 164 -14.62 17.70 -16.67
N GLN A 165 -14.67 16.37 -16.46
CA GLN A 165 -15.24 15.42 -17.42
C GLN A 165 -16.75 15.24 -17.23
N GLY A 166 -17.34 15.95 -16.26
CA GLY A 166 -18.77 15.96 -15.93
C GLY A 166 -19.04 15.68 -14.44
N PRO A 167 -20.32 15.55 -14.06
CA PRO A 167 -20.74 15.46 -12.65
C PRO A 167 -20.19 14.26 -11.87
N LEU A 168 -19.74 13.20 -12.55
CA LEU A 168 -19.17 12.01 -11.92
C LEU A 168 -17.63 12.01 -11.86
N SER A 169 -17.00 13.02 -12.47
CA SER A 169 -15.54 13.16 -12.57
C SER A 169 -15.17 14.63 -12.71
N ALA A 170 -15.43 15.38 -11.65
CA ALA A 170 -15.09 16.78 -11.51
C ALA A 170 -13.59 16.99 -11.26
N TYR A 171 -13.11 18.13 -11.72
CA TYR A 171 -11.81 18.68 -11.37
C TYR A 171 -12.00 19.84 -10.39
N CYS A 172 -11.11 19.96 -9.41
CA CYS A 172 -11.06 21.09 -8.49
C CYS A 172 -9.60 21.50 -8.34
N ALA A 173 -9.31 22.79 -8.53
CA ALA A 173 -7.95 23.30 -8.42
C ALA A 173 -7.49 23.33 -6.95
N ALA A 174 -6.24 22.88 -6.76
CA ALA A 174 -5.53 23.07 -5.52
C ALA A 174 -5.06 24.53 -5.40
N GLY A 175 -5.20 25.12 -4.22
CA GLY A 175 -4.68 26.46 -3.92
C GLY A 175 -4.89 26.79 -2.46
N VAL A 176 -4.09 27.72 -1.93
CA VAL A 176 -4.25 28.21 -0.55
C VAL A 176 -5.39 29.21 -0.48
N ASP A 177 -6.24 29.07 0.52
CA ASP A 177 -7.37 29.97 0.80
C ASP A 177 -7.30 30.43 2.27
N ARG A 178 -6.70 31.60 2.48
CA ARG A 178 -6.47 32.13 3.83
C ARG A 178 -7.77 32.59 4.50
N ASP A 179 -8.72 33.07 3.72
CA ASP A 179 -10.01 33.55 4.24
C ASP A 179 -10.85 32.36 4.70
N LEU A 180 -10.86 31.27 3.94
CA LEU A 180 -11.45 30.00 4.37
C LEU A 180 -10.81 29.50 5.67
N ALA A 181 -9.47 29.48 5.74
CA ALA A 181 -8.76 29.02 6.93
C ALA A 181 -9.08 29.86 8.17
N GLN A 182 -9.20 31.19 8.03
CA GLN A 182 -9.59 32.09 9.12
C GLN A 182 -11.05 31.89 9.52
N ARG A 183 -11.97 31.75 8.55
CA ARG A 183 -13.40 31.51 8.80
C ARG A 183 -13.62 30.24 9.61
N LEU A 184 -12.96 29.13 9.23
CA LEU A 184 -13.05 27.89 9.99
C LEU A 184 -12.39 28.03 11.36
N ALA A 185 -11.21 28.64 11.45
CA ALA A 185 -10.52 28.86 12.72
C ALA A 185 -11.34 29.69 13.73
N ALA A 186 -12.17 30.62 13.24
CA ALA A 186 -13.08 31.43 14.07
C ALA A 186 -14.33 30.64 14.52
N ALA A 187 -14.79 29.68 13.73
CA ALA A 187 -15.93 28.84 14.06
C ALA A 187 -15.58 27.76 15.11
N GLY A 188 -14.36 27.20 15.06
CA GLY A 188 -13.91 26.26 16.08
C GLY A 188 -12.55 25.61 15.80
N PRO A 189 -12.03 24.83 16.75
CA PRO A 189 -10.78 24.09 16.59
C PRO A 189 -10.97 22.69 15.98
N LEU A 190 -12.20 22.20 15.85
CA LEU A 190 -12.54 20.87 15.35
C LEU A 190 -13.69 20.96 14.35
N HIS A 191 -13.43 20.48 13.14
CA HIS A 191 -14.38 20.44 12.05
C HIS A 191 -14.50 19.04 11.47
N ILE A 192 -15.67 18.72 10.94
CA ILE A 192 -15.89 17.54 10.11
C ILE A 192 -16.55 17.94 8.79
N THR A 193 -16.13 17.31 7.70
CA THR A 193 -16.67 17.52 6.35
C THR A 193 -16.76 16.20 5.60
N GLN A 194 -17.58 16.19 4.55
CA GLN A 194 -17.62 15.12 3.56
C GLN A 194 -16.35 15.12 2.70
N GLY A 195 -15.94 13.93 2.25
CA GLY A 195 -15.07 13.78 1.09
C GLY A 195 -15.87 13.53 -0.20
N PHE A 196 -15.18 13.11 -1.27
CA PHE A 196 -15.73 12.62 -2.54
C PHE A 196 -16.43 13.66 -3.43
N GLN A 197 -16.98 14.73 -2.86
CA GLN A 197 -17.79 15.71 -3.55
C GLN A 197 -17.21 17.14 -3.54
N VAL A 198 -17.61 17.94 -4.52
CA VAL A 198 -17.34 19.38 -4.67
C VAL A 198 -18.58 20.08 -5.21
N ALA A 199 -18.69 21.40 -5.03
CA ALA A 199 -19.78 22.18 -5.60
C ALA A 199 -19.67 22.26 -7.13
N GLY A 200 -20.74 21.83 -7.82
CA GLY A 200 -20.97 22.03 -9.24
C GLY A 200 -21.32 23.49 -9.58
N PRO A 201 -21.43 23.84 -10.88
CA PRO A 201 -21.78 25.19 -11.32
C PRO A 201 -23.14 25.68 -10.79
N ASP A 202 -24.06 24.75 -10.53
CA ASP A 202 -25.40 25.00 -10.00
C ASP A 202 -25.48 24.86 -8.46
N GLY A 203 -24.33 24.71 -7.79
CA GLY A 203 -24.23 24.47 -6.35
C GLY A 203 -24.58 23.04 -5.93
N ARG A 204 -24.96 22.16 -6.86
CA ARG A 204 -25.23 20.75 -6.57
C ARG A 204 -23.93 19.95 -6.49
N PRO A 205 -23.90 18.82 -5.75
CA PRO A 205 -22.70 18.01 -5.63
C PRO A 205 -22.30 17.40 -6.98
N TRP A 206 -21.03 17.60 -7.34
CA TRP A 206 -20.32 16.82 -8.35
C TRP A 206 -19.26 15.96 -7.66
N LEU A 207 -18.96 14.79 -8.20
CA LEU A 207 -18.04 13.81 -7.62
C LEU A 207 -16.64 13.95 -8.23
N LEU A 208 -15.61 13.77 -7.40
CA LEU A 208 -14.20 13.79 -7.81
C LEU A 208 -13.73 12.45 -8.44
N GLY A 209 -14.64 11.49 -8.62
CA GLY A 209 -14.33 10.16 -9.14
C GLY A 209 -13.62 9.25 -8.13
N ARG A 210 -12.91 8.24 -8.62
CA ARG A 210 -12.23 7.24 -7.75
C ARG A 210 -11.26 7.92 -6.80
N GLY A 211 -11.17 7.42 -5.57
CA GLY A 211 -10.34 8.01 -4.52
C GLY A 211 -10.75 9.44 -4.14
N GLY A 212 -11.95 9.90 -4.51
CA GLY A 212 -12.33 11.29 -4.37
C GLY A 212 -12.29 11.81 -2.94
N SER A 213 -12.49 10.96 -1.90
CA SER A 213 -12.32 11.38 -0.51
C SER A 213 -10.85 11.68 -0.15
N ASP A 214 -9.88 10.92 -0.68
CA ASP A 214 -8.45 11.21 -0.49
C ASP A 214 -8.09 12.52 -1.22
N THR A 215 -8.60 12.69 -2.45
CA THR A 215 -8.44 13.92 -3.23
C THR A 215 -9.07 15.12 -2.51
N SER A 216 -10.26 14.98 -1.93
CA SER A 216 -10.92 16.04 -1.16
C SER A 216 -10.06 16.48 0.01
N ALA A 217 -9.53 15.51 0.78
CA ALA A 217 -8.69 15.81 1.92
C ALA A 217 -7.37 16.49 1.52
N ALA A 218 -6.77 16.10 0.39
CA ALA A 218 -5.60 16.76 -0.16
C ALA A 218 -5.87 18.20 -0.63
N LEU A 219 -6.99 18.42 -1.30
CA LEU A 219 -7.42 19.76 -1.72
C LEU A 219 -7.70 20.65 -0.51
N LEU A 220 -8.39 20.15 0.51
CA LEU A 220 -8.67 20.86 1.76
C LEU A 220 -7.38 21.14 2.54
N ALA A 221 -6.45 20.19 2.59
CA ALA A 221 -5.13 20.40 3.19
C ALA A 221 -4.37 21.54 2.50
N ALA A 222 -4.39 21.59 1.16
CA ALA A 222 -3.82 22.69 0.39
C ALA A 222 -4.52 24.03 0.70
N ARG A 223 -5.86 24.07 0.69
CA ARG A 223 -6.67 25.27 1.01
C ARG A 223 -6.33 25.85 2.37
N LEU A 224 -6.18 24.98 3.37
CA LEU A 224 -5.87 25.37 4.74
C LEU A 224 -4.38 25.62 5.01
N ALA A 225 -3.51 25.44 4.01
CA ALA A 225 -2.06 25.39 4.19
C ALA A 225 -1.67 24.48 5.38
N ALA A 226 -2.31 23.31 5.45
CA ALA A 226 -2.18 22.37 6.55
C ALA A 226 -0.73 21.91 6.71
N LYS A 227 -0.33 21.62 7.95
CA LYS A 227 1.01 21.11 8.25
C LYS A 227 1.18 19.66 7.78
N GLU A 228 0.09 18.90 7.82
CA GLU A 228 0.08 17.47 7.52
C GLU A 228 -1.33 17.03 7.11
N LEU A 229 -1.39 16.11 6.16
CA LEU A 229 -2.56 15.29 5.87
C LEU A 229 -2.32 13.87 6.39
N GLU A 230 -3.28 13.32 7.11
CA GLU A 230 -3.29 11.92 7.50
C GLU A 230 -4.42 11.18 6.77
N ILE A 231 -4.10 10.08 6.10
CA ILE A 231 -5.07 9.16 5.50
C ILE A 231 -5.11 7.90 6.36
N TRP A 232 -6.25 7.69 6.99
CA TRP A 232 -6.51 6.59 7.90
C TRP A 232 -7.31 5.49 7.20
N THR A 233 -6.73 4.29 7.17
CA THR A 233 -7.21 3.12 6.43
C THR A 233 -7.24 1.87 7.33
N ASP A 234 -7.43 0.69 6.73
CA ASP A 234 -7.33 -0.63 7.38
C ASP A 234 -5.93 -1.26 7.27
N VAL A 235 -4.98 -0.56 6.66
CA VAL A 235 -3.58 -0.97 6.57
C VAL A 235 -2.64 0.17 7.01
N PRO A 236 -1.47 -0.16 7.57
CA PRO A 236 -0.56 0.84 8.13
C PRO A 236 0.20 1.65 7.08
N GLY A 237 0.08 1.36 5.79
CA GLY A 237 0.79 2.08 4.75
C GLY A 237 0.98 1.31 3.46
N VAL A 238 1.92 1.77 2.65
CA VAL A 238 2.32 1.15 1.38
C VAL A 238 3.38 0.10 1.65
N PHE A 239 3.26 -1.07 1.00
CA PHE A 239 4.22 -2.16 1.13
C PHE A 239 5.08 -2.29 -0.12
N SER A 240 6.27 -2.86 0.04
CA SER A 240 7.23 -3.12 -1.05
C SER A 240 6.72 -4.13 -2.09
N ALA A 241 5.67 -4.88 -1.78
CA ALA A 241 4.94 -5.77 -2.69
C ALA A 241 3.51 -5.97 -2.14
N ASP A 242 2.62 -6.59 -2.92
CA ASP A 242 1.27 -6.94 -2.44
C ASP A 242 1.36 -7.96 -1.29
N PRO A 243 0.99 -7.59 -0.05
CA PRO A 243 1.15 -8.47 1.11
C PRO A 243 0.29 -9.75 1.06
N ALA A 244 -0.77 -9.76 0.25
CA ALA A 244 -1.59 -10.96 0.06
C ALA A 244 -0.85 -12.05 -0.73
N ARG A 245 0.18 -11.67 -1.50
CA ARG A 245 0.97 -12.58 -2.35
C ARG A 245 2.40 -12.75 -1.86
N VAL A 246 2.95 -11.74 -1.20
CA VAL A 246 4.30 -11.74 -0.65
C VAL A 246 4.22 -11.42 0.85
N PRO A 247 4.13 -12.44 1.73
CA PRO A 247 4.03 -12.21 3.18
C PRO A 247 5.22 -11.43 3.77
N GLU A 248 6.40 -11.55 3.15
CA GLU A 248 7.61 -10.80 3.53
C GLU A 248 7.67 -9.37 2.98
N ALA A 249 6.61 -8.91 2.30
CA ALA A 249 6.50 -7.53 1.86
C ALA A 249 6.71 -6.58 3.06
N ARG A 250 7.64 -5.63 2.89
CA ARG A 250 8.07 -4.69 3.92
C ARG A 250 7.23 -3.42 3.86
N LEU A 251 6.83 -2.90 5.01
CA LEU A 251 6.21 -1.58 5.08
C LEU A 251 7.21 -0.52 4.59
N LEU A 252 6.81 0.37 3.69
CA LEU A 252 7.64 1.48 3.23
C LEU A 252 7.44 2.66 4.16
N ARG A 253 8.41 2.93 5.03
CA ARG A 253 8.30 4.00 6.05
C ARG A 253 8.39 5.38 5.43
N GLN A 254 9.16 5.52 4.35
CA GLN A 254 9.40 6.81 3.69
C GLN A 254 9.34 6.70 2.16
N LEU A 255 8.47 7.52 1.57
CA LEU A 255 8.36 7.72 0.13
C LEU A 255 8.46 9.21 -0.21
N SER A 256 9.07 9.51 -1.34
CA SER A 256 8.90 10.80 -1.98
C SER A 256 7.53 10.88 -2.65
N TYR A 257 7.01 12.09 -2.90
CA TYR A 257 5.77 12.29 -3.64
C TYR A 257 5.74 11.53 -4.98
N SER A 258 6.84 11.59 -5.73
CA SER A 258 6.94 10.94 -7.02
C SER A 258 6.98 9.42 -6.92
N GLU A 259 7.70 8.86 -5.93
CA GLU A 259 7.65 7.40 -5.69
C GLU A 259 6.25 6.96 -5.28
N ALA A 260 5.59 7.69 -4.38
CA ALA A 260 4.22 7.37 -3.96
C ALA A 260 3.24 7.40 -5.14
N GLN A 261 3.42 8.35 -6.08
CA GLN A 261 2.61 8.42 -7.30
C GLN A 261 2.81 7.21 -8.19
N GLU A 262 4.05 6.74 -8.35
CA GLU A 262 4.36 5.52 -9.11
C GLU A 262 3.76 4.27 -8.45
N PHE A 263 3.90 4.11 -7.14
CA PHE A 263 3.25 3.01 -6.41
C PHE A 263 1.73 3.02 -6.62
N ALA A 264 1.10 4.18 -6.47
CA ALA A 264 -0.34 4.34 -6.66
C ALA A 264 -0.79 4.03 -8.09
N ALA A 265 -0.05 4.51 -9.11
CA ALA A 265 -0.35 4.26 -10.52
C ALA A 265 -0.19 2.79 -10.91
N MET A 266 0.82 2.10 -10.36
CA MET A 266 1.11 0.69 -10.65
C MET A 266 0.22 -0.29 -9.88
N GLY A 267 -0.75 0.20 -9.10
CA GLY A 267 -1.80 -0.62 -8.48
C GLY A 267 -1.64 -0.87 -6.97
N ALA A 268 -0.79 -0.12 -6.27
CA ALA A 268 -0.83 -0.10 -4.80
C ALA A 268 -2.14 0.55 -4.33
N LYS A 269 -3.09 -0.29 -3.88
CA LYS A 269 -4.49 0.09 -3.60
C LYS A 269 -4.69 1.05 -2.40
N VAL A 270 -3.61 1.46 -1.75
CA VAL A 270 -3.67 2.23 -0.49
C VAL A 270 -3.82 3.73 -0.73
N LEU A 271 -3.39 4.23 -1.90
CA LEU A 271 -3.37 5.66 -2.21
C LEU A 271 -3.89 5.89 -3.63
N HIS A 272 -4.70 6.94 -3.82
CA HIS A 272 -5.16 7.34 -5.15
C HIS A 272 -4.28 8.47 -5.73
N PRO A 273 -3.69 8.34 -6.94
CA PRO A 273 -2.68 9.28 -7.43
C PRO A 273 -3.08 10.78 -7.44
N PRO A 274 -4.31 11.16 -7.84
CA PRO A 274 -4.80 12.55 -7.80
C PRO A 274 -4.63 13.30 -6.47
N CYS A 275 -4.58 12.62 -5.33
CA CYS A 275 -4.39 13.30 -4.04
C CYS A 275 -2.95 13.77 -3.78
N ILE A 276 -1.97 13.29 -4.56
CA ILE A 276 -0.55 13.60 -4.32
C ILE A 276 -0.18 14.98 -4.86
N ALA A 277 -0.67 15.35 -6.05
CA ALA A 277 -0.30 16.60 -6.71
C ALA A 277 -0.62 17.86 -5.89
N PRO A 278 -1.82 18.00 -5.25
CA PRO A 278 -2.10 19.13 -4.36
C PRO A 278 -1.10 19.26 -3.21
N LEU A 279 -0.68 18.13 -2.63
CA LEU A 279 0.23 18.08 -1.48
C LEU A 279 1.66 18.42 -1.89
N GLN A 280 2.12 17.87 -3.02
CA GLN A 280 3.44 18.13 -3.57
C GLN A 280 3.62 19.61 -3.90
N ALA A 281 2.62 20.23 -4.54
CA ALA A 281 2.66 21.65 -4.91
C ALA A 281 2.82 22.59 -3.71
N HIS A 282 2.37 22.15 -2.52
CA HIS A 282 2.40 22.94 -1.28
C HIS A 282 3.37 22.40 -0.23
N GLY A 283 4.13 21.34 -0.54
CA GLY A 283 5.07 20.70 0.40
C GLY A 283 4.41 20.11 1.65
N ILE A 284 3.14 19.69 1.56
CA ILE A 284 2.39 19.13 2.69
C ILE A 284 2.73 17.65 2.83
N ARG A 285 3.13 17.22 4.02
CA ARG A 285 3.44 15.80 4.29
C ARG A 285 2.15 14.99 4.37
N LEU A 286 2.20 13.77 3.84
CA LEU A 286 1.12 12.80 3.90
C LEU A 286 1.54 11.61 4.77
N SER A 287 0.73 11.25 5.75
CA SER A 287 0.90 10.05 6.57
C SER A 287 -0.23 9.07 6.29
N ILE A 288 0.09 7.83 5.95
CA ILE A 288 -0.92 6.77 5.71
C ILE A 288 -0.90 5.83 6.91
N ARG A 289 -2.00 5.70 7.65
CA ARG A 289 -2.06 5.05 8.96
C ARG A 289 -3.19 3.99 9.02
N ASP A 290 -3.08 3.07 9.97
CA ASP A 290 -4.16 2.10 10.29
C ASP A 290 -5.00 2.61 11.46
N THR A 291 -6.30 2.81 11.24
CA THR A 291 -7.25 3.25 12.28
C THR A 291 -7.36 2.26 13.44
N GLY A 292 -7.05 0.99 13.21
CA GLY A 292 -7.20 -0.10 14.18
C GLY A 292 -5.93 -0.34 14.98
N GLN A 293 -4.79 0.17 14.50
CA GLN A 293 -3.52 0.17 15.21
C GLN A 293 -2.84 1.54 15.07
N PRO A 294 -3.36 2.60 15.71
CA PRO A 294 -2.88 3.96 15.47
C PRO A 294 -1.41 4.22 15.81
N GLU A 295 -0.84 3.43 16.71
CA GLU A 295 0.58 3.49 17.11
C GLU A 295 1.52 2.68 16.22
N ALA A 296 0.99 1.89 15.28
CA ALA A 296 1.82 1.06 14.43
C ALA A 296 2.75 1.93 13.55
N PRO A 297 3.92 1.39 13.15
CA PRO A 297 4.74 2.00 12.12
C PRO A 297 3.89 2.28 10.88
N HIS A 298 4.14 3.42 10.22
CA HIS A 298 3.32 3.87 9.11
C HIS A 298 4.15 4.42 7.94
N THR A 299 3.52 4.60 6.79
CA THR A 299 4.15 5.24 5.62
C THR A 299 4.02 6.76 5.70
N GLN A 300 5.14 7.46 5.56
CA GLN A 300 5.17 8.91 5.35
C GLN A 300 5.60 9.23 3.91
N VAL A 301 4.88 10.15 3.29
CA VAL A 301 5.12 10.67 1.94
C VAL A 301 5.48 12.15 2.04
N GLY A 302 6.60 12.54 1.42
CA GLY A 302 7.12 13.90 1.53
C GLY A 302 8.11 14.27 0.43
N PRO A 303 8.90 15.35 0.64
CA PRO A 303 9.99 15.69 -0.28
C PRO A 303 11.03 14.57 -0.33
N ARG A 304 11.73 14.48 -1.45
CA ARG A 304 12.75 13.45 -1.69
C ARG A 304 13.92 13.59 -0.70
N SER A 305 14.27 12.49 -0.04
CA SER A 305 15.47 12.39 0.81
C SER A 305 16.69 11.98 -0.02
N ALA A 306 17.87 12.50 0.35
CA ALA A 306 19.15 12.07 -0.23
C ALA A 306 19.54 10.66 0.25
N GLU A 307 19.11 10.27 1.45
CA GLU A 307 19.47 9.00 2.10
C GLU A 307 18.86 7.76 1.41
N THR A 308 17.81 7.95 0.61
CA THR A 308 17.13 6.87 -0.11
C THR A 308 17.40 6.89 -1.62
N GLN A 309 18.47 7.52 -2.07
CA GLN A 309 18.87 7.49 -3.49
C GLN A 309 19.42 6.12 -3.90
N GLY A 310 19.09 5.67 -5.12
CA GLY A 310 19.63 4.42 -5.66
C GLY A 310 19.10 3.16 -4.94
N LEU A 311 17.83 3.20 -4.53
CA LEU A 311 17.17 2.08 -3.87
C LEU A 311 15.93 1.65 -4.65
N ILE A 312 15.79 0.35 -4.85
CA ILE A 312 14.52 -0.26 -5.29
C ILE A 312 13.68 -0.42 -4.04
N LYS A 313 12.54 0.25 -3.99
CA LYS A 313 11.64 0.24 -2.81
C LYS A 313 10.55 -0.81 -2.96
N GLY A 314 10.22 -1.25 -4.16
CA GLY A 314 9.21 -2.29 -4.31
C GLY A 314 9.13 -2.96 -5.66
N VAL A 315 8.42 -4.07 -5.66
CA VAL A 315 8.03 -4.88 -6.80
C VAL A 315 6.51 -4.94 -6.82
N VAL A 316 5.91 -4.11 -7.67
CA VAL A 316 4.46 -3.98 -7.80
C VAL A 316 4.02 -4.75 -9.04
N SER A 317 2.80 -5.29 -9.04
CA SER A 317 2.25 -5.92 -10.24
C SER A 317 0.82 -5.52 -10.51
N ARG A 318 0.51 -5.19 -11.76
CA ARG A 318 -0.82 -4.85 -12.24
C ARG A 318 -1.33 -5.96 -13.16
N ARG A 319 -2.44 -6.58 -12.78
CA ARG A 319 -3.07 -7.68 -13.53
C ARG A 319 -4.05 -7.16 -14.58
N ASN A 320 -4.47 -8.06 -15.48
CA ASN A 320 -5.46 -7.80 -16.53
C ASN A 320 -5.03 -6.65 -17.45
N VAL A 321 -3.74 -6.64 -17.78
CA VAL A 321 -3.18 -5.71 -18.76
C VAL A 321 -3.46 -6.27 -20.15
N THR A 322 -4.02 -5.44 -21.02
CA THR A 322 -4.21 -5.76 -22.44
C THR A 322 -3.12 -5.07 -23.23
N LEU A 323 -2.37 -5.82 -24.03
CA LEU A 323 -1.36 -5.30 -24.94
C LEU A 323 -1.89 -5.28 -26.37
N ILE A 324 -1.58 -4.19 -27.07
CA ILE A 324 -1.83 -4.03 -28.50
C ILE A 324 -0.49 -3.72 -29.14
N SER A 325 0.03 -4.66 -29.93
CA SER A 325 1.20 -4.44 -30.77
C SER A 325 0.75 -4.02 -32.16
N MET A 326 1.33 -2.94 -32.64
CA MET A 326 1.08 -2.34 -33.95
C MET A 326 2.37 -2.41 -34.75
N ASP A 327 2.40 -3.28 -35.76
CA ASP A 327 3.54 -3.48 -36.64
C ASP A 327 3.27 -2.81 -37.98
N SER A 328 4.16 -1.90 -38.39
CA SER A 328 4.09 -1.23 -39.69
C SER A 328 5.49 -1.04 -40.26
N PRO A 329 5.86 -1.79 -41.32
CA PRO A 329 7.14 -1.62 -42.00
C PRO A 329 7.37 -0.20 -42.54
N SER A 330 6.29 0.52 -42.85
CA SER A 330 6.33 1.90 -43.36
C SER A 330 6.37 2.96 -42.25
N MET A 331 6.37 2.58 -40.96
CA MET A 331 6.49 3.54 -39.86
C MET A 331 7.82 4.31 -39.93
N TRP A 332 8.87 3.65 -40.41
CA TRP A 332 10.18 4.27 -40.64
C TRP A 332 10.05 5.32 -41.77
N HIS A 333 10.21 6.60 -41.41
CA HIS A 333 10.10 7.80 -42.28
C HIS A 333 8.69 8.28 -42.65
N GLN A 334 7.62 7.74 -42.05
CA GLN A 334 6.26 8.29 -42.23
C GLN A 334 5.87 9.22 -41.06
N PRO A 335 5.86 10.55 -41.25
CA PRO A 335 5.33 11.46 -40.23
C PRO A 335 3.86 11.17 -39.96
N GLY A 336 3.45 11.18 -38.69
CA GLY A 336 2.04 11.15 -38.30
C GLY A 336 1.49 9.79 -37.86
N PHE A 337 2.18 8.66 -38.10
CA PHE A 337 1.67 7.33 -37.75
C PHE A 337 1.23 7.22 -36.27
N LEU A 338 2.08 7.64 -35.32
CA LEU A 338 1.74 7.64 -33.90
C LEU A 338 0.57 8.59 -33.57
N ALA A 339 0.47 9.73 -34.26
CA ALA A 339 -0.62 10.69 -34.04
C ALA A 339 -1.96 10.11 -34.51
N ASP A 340 -1.97 9.44 -35.66
CA ASP A 340 -3.16 8.78 -36.22
C ASP A 340 -3.60 7.61 -35.33
N ALA A 341 -2.65 6.77 -34.90
CA ALA A 341 -2.89 5.65 -34.01
C ALA A 341 -3.44 6.12 -32.64
N PHE A 342 -2.77 7.05 -31.96
CA PHE A 342 -3.26 7.61 -30.68
C PHE A 342 -4.57 8.39 -30.83
N GLY A 343 -4.80 9.01 -31.99
CA GLY A 343 -6.08 9.62 -32.34
C GLY A 343 -7.23 8.60 -32.40
N LEU A 344 -6.98 7.35 -32.79
CA LEU A 344 -7.97 6.26 -32.72
C LEU A 344 -8.30 5.88 -31.28
N PHE A 345 -7.29 5.68 -30.43
CA PHE A 345 -7.51 5.38 -29.01
C PHE A 345 -8.35 6.47 -28.33
N LYS A 346 -8.03 7.74 -28.56
CA LYS A 346 -8.81 8.88 -28.04
C LYS A 346 -10.27 8.86 -28.52
N ARG A 347 -10.51 8.64 -29.82
CA ARG A 347 -11.86 8.60 -30.41
C ARG A 347 -12.72 7.50 -29.79
N HIS A 348 -12.12 6.36 -29.47
CA HIS A 348 -12.79 5.22 -28.86
C HIS A 348 -12.79 5.26 -27.32
N GLY A 349 -12.29 6.34 -26.70
CA GLY A 349 -12.29 6.51 -25.26
C GLY A 349 -11.37 5.54 -24.52
N LEU A 350 -10.30 5.06 -25.18
CA LEU A 350 -9.33 4.13 -24.62
C LEU A 350 -8.12 4.89 -24.05
N SER A 351 -7.84 4.66 -22.78
CA SER A 351 -6.66 5.21 -22.07
C SER A 351 -5.47 4.27 -22.24
N ILE A 352 -4.32 4.84 -22.62
CA ILE A 352 -3.04 4.14 -22.77
C ILE A 352 -2.21 4.39 -21.51
N ASP A 353 -1.58 3.34 -20.99
CA ASP A 353 -0.72 3.40 -19.80
C ASP A 353 0.76 3.26 -20.16
N LEU A 354 1.16 2.10 -20.69
CA LEU A 354 2.54 1.81 -21.07
C LEU A 354 2.72 1.93 -22.58
N ILE A 355 3.88 2.41 -23.01
CA ILE A 355 4.29 2.51 -24.41
C ILE A 355 5.70 1.96 -24.57
N SER A 356 5.91 1.10 -25.56
CA SER A 356 7.21 0.59 -25.98
C SER A 356 7.29 0.65 -27.50
N THR A 357 8.40 1.16 -28.03
CA THR A 357 8.57 1.41 -29.46
C THR A 357 9.87 0.80 -29.98
N SER A 358 9.83 0.26 -31.19
CA SER A 358 10.99 0.01 -32.04
C SER A 358 10.93 0.89 -33.30
N GLU A 359 11.84 0.71 -34.25
CA GLU A 359 11.84 1.42 -35.53
C GLU A 359 10.59 1.12 -36.38
N SER A 360 9.98 -0.06 -36.24
CA SER A 360 8.85 -0.51 -37.08
C SER A 360 7.64 -1.01 -36.30
N SER A 361 7.70 -1.00 -34.96
CA SER A 361 6.61 -1.50 -34.12
C SER A 361 6.36 -0.63 -32.89
N VAL A 362 5.11 -0.60 -32.46
CA VAL A 362 4.66 0.11 -31.26
C VAL A 362 3.75 -0.81 -30.48
N THR A 363 4.15 -1.15 -29.25
CA THR A 363 3.31 -1.88 -28.32
C THR A 363 2.79 -0.91 -27.26
N VAL A 364 1.48 -0.94 -27.04
CA VAL A 364 0.82 -0.15 -26.00
C VAL A 364 0.08 -1.05 -25.04
N SER A 365 -0.05 -0.62 -23.80
CA SER A 365 -0.94 -1.25 -22.83
C SER A 365 -2.18 -0.38 -22.58
N LEU A 366 -3.30 -1.04 -22.35
CA LEU A 366 -4.54 -0.40 -21.92
C LEU A 366 -4.76 -0.63 -20.42
N ASP A 367 -5.44 0.33 -19.79
CA ASP A 367 -5.94 0.17 -18.42
C ASP A 367 -6.89 -1.03 -18.30
N PRO A 368 -7.00 -1.66 -17.11
CA PRO A 368 -7.81 -2.86 -16.92
C PRO A 368 -9.25 -2.68 -17.39
N LEU A 369 -9.61 -3.40 -18.46
CA LEU A 369 -10.93 -3.35 -19.06
C LEU A 369 -11.90 -4.16 -18.17
N ARG A 370 -12.99 -3.53 -17.71
CA ARG A 370 -14.05 -4.26 -16.99
C ARG A 370 -14.88 -5.08 -18.01
N PRO A 371 -15.08 -6.39 -17.80
CA PRO A 371 -15.92 -7.20 -18.67
C PRO A 371 -17.35 -6.62 -18.75
N GLY A 372 -17.91 -6.51 -19.95
CA GLY A 372 -19.25 -5.96 -20.18
C GLY A 372 -19.36 -4.43 -20.06
N SER A 373 -18.25 -3.71 -19.89
CA SER A 373 -18.26 -2.25 -19.90
C SER A 373 -18.39 -1.70 -21.33
N PRO A 374 -18.92 -0.48 -21.52
CA PRO A 374 -18.91 0.20 -22.83
C PRO A 374 -17.52 0.26 -23.48
N VAL A 375 -16.46 0.25 -22.68
CA VAL A 375 -15.05 0.26 -23.10
C VAL A 375 -14.67 -1.00 -23.90
N THR A 376 -15.28 -2.16 -23.60
CA THR A 376 -15.01 -3.40 -24.35
C THR A 376 -15.51 -3.32 -25.79
N ARG A 377 -16.62 -2.63 -26.05
CA ARG A 377 -17.10 -2.34 -27.43
C ARG A 377 -16.20 -1.33 -28.15
N GLY A 378 -15.66 -0.35 -27.42
CA GLY A 378 -14.68 0.60 -27.96
C GLY A 378 -13.38 -0.07 -28.39
N LEU A 379 -12.96 -1.15 -27.71
CA LEU A 379 -11.77 -1.92 -28.07
C LEU A 379 -11.91 -2.59 -29.45
N GLU A 380 -12.99 -3.33 -29.70
CA GLU A 380 -13.19 -4.05 -30.96
C GLU A 380 -13.21 -3.09 -32.15
N ALA A 381 -13.95 -1.99 -32.04
CA ALA A 381 -14.00 -0.95 -33.06
C ALA A 381 -12.63 -0.29 -33.28
N CYS A 382 -11.87 -0.05 -32.20
CA CYS A 382 -10.53 0.50 -32.29
C CYS A 382 -9.56 -0.45 -33.02
N LEU A 383 -9.62 -1.75 -32.74
CA LEU A 383 -8.79 -2.75 -33.42
C LEU A 383 -9.10 -2.84 -34.91
N GLU A 384 -10.38 -2.73 -35.30
CA GLU A 384 -10.79 -2.71 -36.71
C GLU A 384 -10.20 -1.49 -37.44
N ASP A 385 -10.32 -0.30 -36.84
CA ASP A 385 -9.77 0.92 -37.43
C ASP A 385 -8.23 0.90 -37.47
N LEU A 386 -7.56 0.39 -36.42
CA LEU A 386 -6.10 0.24 -36.40
C LEU A 386 -5.60 -0.75 -37.46
N SER A 387 -6.37 -1.80 -37.74
CA SER A 387 -6.03 -2.80 -38.77
C SER A 387 -6.01 -2.23 -40.19
N ARG A 388 -6.61 -1.05 -40.41
CA ARG A 388 -6.52 -0.31 -41.68
C ARG A 388 -5.22 0.48 -41.82
N LEU A 389 -4.51 0.71 -40.71
CA LEU A 389 -3.26 1.47 -40.65
C LEU A 389 -2.03 0.57 -40.51
N CYS A 390 -2.14 -0.56 -39.82
CA CYS A 390 -1.02 -1.43 -39.47
C CYS A 390 -1.47 -2.87 -39.21
N THR A 391 -0.51 -3.78 -39.05
CA THR A 391 -0.80 -5.13 -38.55
C THR A 391 -0.95 -5.05 -37.04
N VAL A 392 -2.09 -5.54 -36.51
CA VAL A 392 -2.41 -5.45 -35.08
C VAL A 392 -2.37 -6.83 -34.44
N GLN A 393 -1.71 -6.95 -33.30
CA GLN A 393 -1.74 -8.15 -32.46
C GLN A 393 -2.28 -7.78 -31.08
N LEU A 394 -3.36 -8.45 -30.66
CA LEU A 394 -3.94 -8.31 -29.33
C LEU A 394 -3.42 -9.41 -28.42
N ARG A 395 -2.97 -9.05 -27.23
CA ARG A 395 -2.69 -9.99 -26.14
C ARG A 395 -3.44 -9.58 -24.89
N THR A 396 -4.26 -10.48 -24.37
CA THR A 396 -4.97 -10.33 -23.12
C THR A 396 -4.29 -11.14 -22.02
N GLU A 397 -4.77 -11.02 -20.78
CA GLU A 397 -4.27 -11.81 -19.64
C GLU A 397 -2.78 -11.62 -19.34
N CYS A 398 -2.26 -10.42 -19.64
CA CYS A 398 -0.90 -10.05 -19.27
C CYS A 398 -0.86 -9.40 -17.88
N VAL A 399 0.31 -9.43 -17.27
CA VAL A 399 0.60 -8.78 -16.00
C VAL A 399 1.83 -7.90 -16.18
N ALA A 400 1.68 -6.61 -15.88
CA ALA A 400 2.81 -5.70 -15.75
C ALA A 400 3.43 -5.89 -14.37
N VAL A 401 4.74 -6.16 -14.30
CA VAL A 401 5.54 -6.24 -13.09
C VAL A 401 6.53 -5.09 -13.11
N SER A 402 6.43 -4.20 -12.12
CA SER A 402 7.17 -2.94 -12.06
C SER A 402 8.09 -2.93 -10.85
N LEU A 403 9.37 -2.74 -11.10
CA LEU A 403 10.34 -2.37 -10.08
C LEU A 403 10.20 -0.86 -9.86
N VAL A 404 9.81 -0.47 -8.65
CA VAL A 404 9.61 0.94 -8.27
C VAL A 404 10.69 1.34 -7.30
N GLY A 405 11.34 2.45 -7.59
CA GLY A 405 12.45 2.97 -6.82
C GLY A 405 12.87 4.31 -7.35
N ASN A 406 14.16 4.58 -7.28
CA ASN A 406 14.70 5.86 -7.68
C ASN A 406 16.08 5.70 -8.29
N ALA A 407 16.35 6.46 -9.35
CA ALA A 407 17.55 6.36 -10.17
C ALA A 407 17.70 4.95 -10.76
N MET A 408 16.61 4.39 -11.29
CA MET A 408 16.56 3.02 -11.82
C MET A 408 17.65 2.75 -12.88
N ARG A 409 17.98 3.73 -13.73
CA ARG A 409 19.06 3.65 -14.72
C ARG A 409 20.43 3.44 -14.07
N THR A 410 20.67 4.05 -12.91
CA THR A 410 21.91 3.84 -12.15
C THR A 410 21.96 2.44 -11.53
N LEU A 411 20.78 1.84 -11.26
CA LEU A 411 20.65 0.52 -10.65
C LEU A 411 20.67 -0.63 -11.66
N LEU A 412 20.72 -0.36 -12.97
CA LEU A 412 20.73 -1.40 -14.00
C LEU A 412 21.84 -2.44 -13.77
N GLY A 413 23.04 -2.02 -13.34
CA GLY A 413 24.13 -2.96 -13.02
C GLY A 413 23.82 -3.90 -11.85
N ARG A 414 22.95 -3.49 -10.92
CA ARG A 414 22.49 -4.32 -9.78
C ARG A 414 21.33 -5.23 -10.16
N LEU A 415 20.68 -5.00 -11.30
CA LEU A 415 19.61 -5.83 -11.82
C LEU A 415 20.11 -7.06 -12.60
N GLY A 416 21.43 -7.17 -12.86
CA GLY A 416 22.02 -8.26 -13.64
C GLY A 416 21.50 -9.64 -13.24
N ASP A 417 21.75 -10.05 -12.00
CA ASP A 417 21.26 -11.34 -11.49
C ASP A 417 19.72 -11.43 -11.36
N ALA A 418 19.01 -10.30 -11.33
CA ALA A 418 17.55 -10.31 -11.33
C ALA A 418 17.02 -10.62 -12.73
N PHE A 419 17.79 -10.36 -13.78
CA PHE A 419 17.42 -10.72 -15.14
C PHE A 419 17.45 -12.22 -15.40
N ASP A 420 18.25 -12.98 -14.66
CA ASP A 420 18.27 -14.46 -14.72
C ASP A 420 16.89 -15.07 -14.41
N LEU A 421 16.07 -14.38 -13.62
CA LEU A 421 14.71 -14.81 -13.31
C LEU A 421 13.76 -14.83 -14.52
N PHE A 422 14.15 -14.22 -15.64
CA PHE A 422 13.39 -14.19 -16.90
C PHE A 422 13.82 -15.25 -17.91
N GLN A 423 14.86 -16.05 -17.65
CA GLN A 423 15.45 -16.96 -18.66
C GLN A 423 14.44 -17.91 -19.32
N ASP A 424 13.47 -18.43 -18.57
CA ASP A 424 12.43 -19.36 -19.07
C ASP A 424 11.05 -18.68 -19.21
N ARG A 425 11.01 -17.36 -19.37
CA ARG A 425 9.78 -16.57 -19.35
C ARG A 425 9.65 -15.71 -20.60
N THR A 426 8.45 -15.68 -21.17
CA THR A 426 8.14 -14.80 -22.30
C THR A 426 7.88 -13.39 -21.77
N VAL A 427 8.79 -12.47 -22.07
CA VAL A 427 8.60 -11.04 -21.82
C VAL A 427 8.00 -10.42 -23.09
N HIS A 428 6.78 -9.89 -22.99
CA HIS A 428 6.06 -9.29 -24.11
C HIS A 428 6.43 -7.84 -24.34
N MET A 429 6.82 -7.13 -23.28
CA MET A 429 7.08 -5.70 -23.31
C MET A 429 8.03 -5.33 -22.15
N VAL A 430 8.92 -4.38 -22.40
CA VAL A 430 9.78 -3.76 -21.38
C VAL A 430 9.65 -2.26 -21.50
N THR A 431 9.43 -1.55 -20.40
CA THR A 431 9.40 -0.09 -20.36
C THR A 431 10.25 0.44 -19.21
N GLN A 432 10.83 1.61 -19.40
CA GLN A 432 11.55 2.34 -18.37
C GLN A 432 10.98 3.74 -18.34
N SER A 433 10.56 4.20 -17.15
CA SER A 433 9.94 5.52 -17.05
C SER A 433 10.95 6.64 -17.32
N ALA A 434 10.53 7.67 -18.05
CA ALA A 434 11.36 8.85 -18.33
C ALA A 434 11.88 9.51 -17.04
N ASN A 435 11.09 9.48 -15.96
CA ASN A 435 11.41 10.07 -14.66
C ASN A 435 12.39 9.23 -13.79
N ASP A 436 12.85 8.08 -14.30
CA ASP A 436 13.80 7.20 -13.64
C ASP A 436 13.33 6.53 -12.33
N LEU A 437 12.01 6.42 -12.14
CA LEU A 437 11.41 5.85 -10.94
C LEU A 437 10.92 4.42 -11.09
N ASN A 438 10.68 3.96 -12.32
CA ASN A 438 10.20 2.61 -12.55
C ASN A 438 10.87 1.92 -13.75
N PHE A 439 10.94 0.60 -13.66
CA PHE A 439 11.27 -0.32 -14.73
C PHE A 439 10.20 -1.41 -14.76
N THR A 440 9.48 -1.54 -15.86
CA THR A 440 8.32 -2.43 -15.97
C THR A 440 8.54 -3.47 -17.04
N VAL A 441 8.18 -4.71 -16.74
CA VAL A 441 8.14 -5.82 -17.68
C VAL A 441 6.73 -6.38 -17.74
N VAL A 442 6.25 -6.73 -18.91
CA VAL A 442 4.94 -7.34 -19.09
C VAL A 442 5.13 -8.81 -19.47
N VAL A 443 4.53 -9.69 -18.69
CA VAL A 443 4.65 -11.16 -18.80
C VAL A 443 3.26 -11.80 -18.78
N ASP A 444 3.19 -13.10 -19.10
CA ASP A 444 1.96 -13.88 -18.97
C ASP A 444 1.48 -13.97 -17.51
N ALA A 445 0.16 -13.91 -17.27
CA ALA A 445 -0.40 -13.93 -15.92
C ALA A 445 0.04 -15.15 -15.09
N ALA A 446 0.11 -16.33 -15.71
CA ALA A 446 0.53 -17.58 -15.08
C ALA A 446 1.93 -17.50 -14.45
N GLN A 447 2.79 -16.61 -14.93
CA GLN A 447 4.18 -16.49 -14.51
C GLN A 447 4.39 -15.43 -13.41
N SER A 448 3.42 -14.54 -13.21
CA SER A 448 3.60 -13.30 -12.43
C SER A 448 3.83 -13.49 -10.93
N ASP A 449 3.15 -14.44 -10.28
CA ASP A 449 3.22 -14.61 -8.81
C ASP A 449 4.59 -15.02 -8.34
N ARG A 450 5.14 -16.09 -8.94
CA ARG A 450 6.51 -16.54 -8.64
C ARG A 450 7.54 -15.48 -9.00
N LEU A 451 7.35 -14.77 -10.12
CA LEU A 451 8.28 -13.73 -10.54
C LEU A 451 8.34 -12.58 -9.53
N VAL A 452 7.18 -12.08 -9.06
CA VAL A 452 7.12 -11.03 -8.04
C VAL A 452 7.77 -11.47 -6.74
N GLN A 453 7.50 -12.70 -6.28
CA GLN A 453 8.10 -13.26 -5.07
C GLN A 453 9.64 -13.37 -5.19
N SER A 454 10.14 -13.94 -6.29
CA SER A 454 11.59 -14.09 -6.53
C SER A 454 12.29 -12.73 -6.67
N LEU A 455 11.71 -11.79 -7.42
CA LEU A 455 12.26 -10.44 -7.56
C LEU A 455 12.28 -9.71 -6.22
N HIS A 456 11.20 -9.80 -5.44
CA HIS A 456 11.12 -9.15 -4.13
C HIS A 456 12.17 -9.73 -3.16
N ALA A 457 12.28 -11.06 -3.05
CA ALA A 457 13.29 -11.70 -2.21
C ALA A 457 14.72 -11.31 -2.61
N LYS A 458 14.99 -11.23 -3.92
CA LYS A 458 16.34 -10.94 -4.42
C LYS A 458 16.73 -9.47 -4.30
N LEU A 459 15.79 -8.54 -4.52
CA LEU A 459 16.06 -7.10 -4.61
C LEU A 459 15.75 -6.35 -3.31
N ILE A 460 14.73 -6.76 -2.58
CA ILE A 460 14.24 -6.06 -1.38
C ILE A 460 14.74 -6.73 -0.11
N ASP A 461 14.54 -8.03 0.10
CA ASP A 461 14.88 -8.65 1.40
C ASP A 461 16.38 -8.54 1.74
N ALA A 462 17.25 -8.64 0.72
CA ALA A 462 18.69 -8.48 0.88
C ALA A 462 19.11 -7.05 1.31
N THR A 463 18.30 -6.04 0.98
CA THR A 463 18.62 -4.62 1.23
C THR A 463 17.79 -4.01 2.36
N ALA A 464 16.62 -4.59 2.68
CA ALA A 464 15.66 -4.04 3.62
C ALA A 464 16.21 -3.94 5.05
N ALA A 465 17.03 -4.89 5.48
CA ALA A 465 17.63 -4.87 6.82
C ALA A 465 18.66 -3.73 7.01
N GLN A 466 19.13 -3.11 5.93
CA GLN A 466 20.22 -2.12 5.95
C GLN A 466 19.72 -0.68 5.81
N HIS A 467 18.42 -0.47 5.57
CA HIS A 467 17.85 0.84 5.27
C HIS A 467 16.58 1.15 6.06
N ASP A 468 16.56 2.31 6.72
CA ASP A 468 15.42 2.82 7.50
C ASP A 468 14.16 3.11 6.66
N ALA A 469 14.28 3.11 5.33
CA ALA A 469 13.15 3.21 4.41
C ALA A 469 12.19 2.02 4.53
N PHE A 470 12.64 0.88 5.03
CA PHE A 470 11.84 -0.33 5.21
C PHE A 470 11.49 -0.55 6.69
N GLY A 471 10.25 -0.95 6.93
CA GLY A 471 9.71 -1.32 8.21
C GLY A 471 9.55 -2.84 8.36
N PRO A 472 8.76 -3.29 9.36
CA PRO A 472 8.47 -4.71 9.53
C PRO A 472 7.79 -5.30 8.29
N SER A 473 7.97 -6.62 8.09
CA SER A 473 7.23 -7.35 7.08
C SER A 473 5.75 -7.47 7.47
N TRP A 474 4.89 -7.72 6.49
CA TRP A 474 3.47 -7.96 6.75
C TRP A 474 3.23 -9.17 7.66
N SER A 475 3.99 -10.24 7.47
CA SER A 475 3.98 -11.42 8.36
C SER A 475 4.28 -11.02 9.81
N THR A 476 5.28 -10.15 10.03
CA THR A 476 5.62 -9.63 11.37
C THR A 476 4.51 -8.75 11.95
N LEU A 477 3.87 -7.90 11.14
CA LEU A 477 2.77 -7.03 11.57
C LEU A 477 1.49 -7.80 11.91
N LYS A 478 1.24 -8.93 11.24
CA LYS A 478 0.07 -9.79 11.47
C LYS A 478 0.30 -10.89 12.50
N ALA A 479 1.55 -11.27 12.74
CA ALA A 479 1.88 -12.21 13.79
C ALA A 479 1.44 -11.64 15.14
N ALA A 480 0.74 -12.45 15.94
CA ALA A 480 0.63 -12.16 17.36
C ALA A 480 2.06 -12.00 17.89
N PRO A 481 2.33 -11.05 18.81
CA PRO A 481 3.65 -10.90 19.39
C PRO A 481 4.05 -12.24 20.02
N VAL A 482 4.92 -12.98 19.33
CA VAL A 482 5.55 -14.15 19.91
C VAL A 482 6.55 -13.56 20.90
N PRO A 483 6.38 -13.77 22.22
CA PRO A 483 7.36 -13.30 23.17
C PRO A 483 8.71 -13.87 22.73
N GLN A 484 9.63 -12.99 22.33
CA GLN A 484 10.98 -13.46 22.05
C GLN A 484 11.52 -13.99 23.38
N PRO A 485 11.90 -15.28 23.45
CA PRO A 485 12.44 -15.81 24.68
C PRO A 485 13.67 -14.97 25.02
N THR A 486 13.69 -14.46 26.25
CA THR A 486 14.87 -13.78 26.79
C THR A 486 16.09 -14.66 26.54
N PRO A 487 17.11 -14.19 25.82
CA PRO A 487 18.28 -15.00 25.53
C PRO A 487 18.88 -15.57 26.82
N TRP A 488 19.34 -16.82 26.80
CA TRP A 488 19.88 -17.49 27.99
C TRP A 488 20.98 -16.67 28.68
N TRP A 489 21.77 -15.93 27.89
CA TRP A 489 22.88 -15.12 28.40
C TRP A 489 22.43 -13.90 29.20
N GLU A 490 21.20 -13.41 29.02
CA GLU A 490 20.64 -12.35 29.88
C GLU A 490 20.35 -12.89 31.28
N GLN A 491 19.83 -14.11 31.38
CA GLN A 491 19.59 -14.79 32.66
C GLN A 491 20.89 -15.16 33.36
N HIS A 492 21.95 -15.47 32.60
CA HIS A 492 23.29 -15.80 33.10
C HIS A 492 24.27 -14.62 33.07
N ARG A 493 23.78 -13.38 32.96
CA ARG A 493 24.64 -12.20 32.76
C ARG A 493 25.71 -12.04 33.84
N ALA A 494 25.37 -12.29 35.10
CA ALA A 494 26.30 -12.17 36.22
C ALA A 494 27.45 -13.19 36.10
N ASP A 495 27.12 -14.45 35.77
CA ASP A 495 28.08 -15.54 35.61
C ASP A 495 29.03 -15.29 34.43
N LEU A 496 28.48 -14.80 33.31
CA LEU A 496 29.25 -14.47 32.11
C LEU A 496 30.21 -13.30 32.33
N LEU A 497 29.78 -12.27 33.07
CA LEU A 497 30.64 -11.14 33.43
C LEU A 497 31.76 -11.56 34.38
N ALA A 498 31.51 -12.52 35.27
CA ALA A 498 32.55 -13.09 36.14
C ALA A 498 33.57 -13.92 35.33
N LEU A 499 33.10 -14.76 34.40
CA LEU A 499 33.97 -15.53 33.49
C LEU A 499 34.84 -14.62 32.61
N ALA A 500 34.27 -13.52 32.11
CA ALA A 500 34.99 -12.56 31.27
C ALA A 500 36.17 -11.89 31.99
N GLN A 501 36.15 -11.82 33.34
CA GLN A 501 37.29 -11.30 34.11
C GLN A 501 38.50 -12.24 34.10
N ALA A 502 38.28 -13.54 33.89
CA ALA A 502 39.36 -14.54 33.83
C ALA A 502 40.07 -14.59 32.47
N GLY A 503 39.46 -14.00 31.42
CA GLY A 503 40.01 -13.93 30.06
C GLY A 503 38.95 -14.20 28.98
N PRO A 504 39.34 -14.14 27.69
CA PRO A 504 38.46 -14.50 26.60
C PRO A 504 38.13 -16.00 26.64
N ALA A 505 36.84 -16.34 26.65
CA ALA A 505 36.36 -17.71 26.67
C ALA A 505 35.19 -17.89 25.71
N TYR A 506 35.10 -19.05 25.07
CA TYR A 506 33.89 -19.48 24.38
C TYR A 506 32.95 -20.13 25.39
N VAL A 507 31.69 -19.68 25.43
CA VAL A 507 30.67 -20.21 26.34
C VAL A 507 29.54 -20.84 25.53
N TYR A 508 29.27 -22.12 25.81
CA TYR A 508 28.22 -22.88 25.13
C TYR A 508 27.14 -23.27 26.13
N HIS A 509 25.91 -22.84 25.85
CA HIS A 509 24.76 -23.17 26.69
C HIS A 509 24.03 -24.40 26.12
N LEU A 510 24.42 -25.59 26.61
CA LEU A 510 23.91 -26.88 26.11
C LEU A 510 22.37 -26.98 26.09
N PRO A 511 21.61 -26.48 27.09
CA PRO A 511 20.14 -26.53 27.04
C PRO A 511 19.56 -25.78 25.83
N ALA A 512 20.10 -24.60 25.50
CA ALA A 512 19.65 -23.83 24.35
C ALA A 512 20.02 -24.53 23.03
N MET A 513 21.19 -25.18 22.97
CA MET A 513 21.60 -25.96 21.80
C MET A 513 20.69 -27.18 21.57
N ARG A 514 20.31 -27.89 22.64
CA ARG A 514 19.35 -29.01 22.57
C ARG A 514 17.97 -28.54 22.12
N GLU A 515 17.49 -27.40 22.63
CA GLU A 515 16.22 -26.84 22.20
C GLU A 515 16.24 -26.46 20.71
N ALA A 516 17.31 -25.82 20.24
CA ALA A 516 17.50 -25.51 18.83
C ALA A 516 17.52 -26.78 17.96
N ALA A 517 18.22 -27.83 18.40
CA ALA A 517 18.24 -29.13 17.74
C ALA A 517 16.84 -29.75 17.62
N ARG A 518 16.06 -29.78 18.71
CA ARG A 518 14.67 -30.28 18.68
C ARG A 518 13.78 -29.49 17.73
N ARG A 519 13.93 -28.16 17.68
CA ARG A 519 13.17 -27.31 16.74
C ARG A 519 13.47 -27.66 15.29
N LEU A 520 14.76 -27.87 14.95
CA LEU A 520 15.18 -28.26 13.60
C LEU A 520 14.71 -29.67 13.23
N LEU A 521 14.84 -30.63 14.15
CA LEU A 521 14.38 -32.01 13.96
C LEU A 521 12.85 -32.11 13.87
N GLY A 522 12.11 -31.13 14.39
CA GLY A 522 10.66 -31.04 14.27
C GLY A 522 10.16 -30.56 12.90
N LEU A 523 11.04 -30.13 12.00
CA LEU A 523 10.67 -29.64 10.67
C LEU A 523 10.28 -30.80 9.74
N ARG A 524 9.02 -30.85 9.34
CA ARG A 524 8.47 -31.94 8.49
C ARG A 524 9.01 -31.98 7.05
N SER A 525 9.65 -30.91 6.61
CA SER A 525 10.18 -30.76 5.25
C SER A 525 11.67 -31.08 5.14
N ILE A 526 12.31 -31.50 6.23
CA ILE A 526 13.74 -31.78 6.29
C ILE A 526 13.93 -33.25 6.67
N ASP A 527 14.56 -34.03 5.79
CA ASP A 527 14.78 -35.46 6.01
C ASP A 527 15.87 -35.74 7.06
N ARG A 528 16.92 -34.90 7.10
CA ARG A 528 18.05 -35.08 8.02
C ARG A 528 18.67 -33.74 8.41
N VAL A 529 18.96 -33.59 9.70
CA VAL A 529 19.70 -32.44 10.25
C VAL A 529 21.12 -32.87 10.55
N LEU A 530 22.09 -32.18 9.94
CA LEU A 530 23.52 -32.43 10.09
C LEU A 530 24.19 -31.24 10.78
N TYR A 531 24.91 -31.51 11.87
CA TYR A 531 25.77 -30.56 12.54
C TYR A 531 27.15 -30.58 11.89
N ALA A 532 27.59 -29.44 11.37
CA ALA A 532 28.91 -29.32 10.77
C ALA A 532 29.98 -29.35 11.87
N MET A 533 30.83 -30.38 11.89
CA MET A 533 31.88 -30.57 12.90
C MET A 533 32.80 -29.34 13.03
N LYS A 534 33.13 -28.71 11.90
CA LYS A 534 33.93 -27.48 11.81
C LYS A 534 33.37 -26.27 12.59
N ALA A 535 32.09 -26.29 12.95
CA ALA A 535 31.46 -25.19 13.68
C ALA A 535 31.91 -25.18 15.15
N ASN A 536 31.96 -26.35 15.78
CA ASN A 536 32.49 -26.56 17.12
C ASN A 536 32.60 -28.07 17.39
N ASP A 537 33.82 -28.57 17.56
CA ASP A 537 34.14 -29.97 17.80
C ASP A 537 34.20 -30.34 19.30
N HIS A 538 33.73 -29.43 20.18
CA HIS A 538 33.77 -29.64 21.62
C HIS A 538 32.96 -30.89 22.03
N PRO A 539 33.56 -31.85 22.76
CA PRO A 539 32.94 -33.15 23.06
C PRO A 539 31.55 -33.08 23.67
N GLU A 540 31.32 -32.14 24.60
CA GLU A 540 30.02 -32.00 25.26
C GLU A 540 28.93 -31.46 24.33
N VAL A 541 29.29 -30.65 23.34
CA VAL A 541 28.36 -30.15 22.32
C VAL A 541 27.94 -31.29 21.41
N LEU A 542 28.93 -32.08 20.93
CA LEU A 542 28.67 -33.23 20.08
C LEU A 542 27.76 -34.25 20.79
N ARG A 543 28.10 -34.62 22.03
CA ARG A 543 27.26 -35.52 22.85
C ARG A 543 25.85 -34.95 23.08
N ALA A 544 25.73 -33.66 23.36
CA ALA A 544 24.43 -33.04 23.60
C ALA A 544 23.54 -33.02 22.34
N LEU A 545 24.11 -32.81 21.16
CA LEU A 545 23.37 -32.80 19.89
C LEU A 545 23.01 -34.22 19.42
N TYR A 546 23.94 -35.18 19.56
CA TYR A 546 23.66 -36.57 19.22
C TYR A 546 22.53 -37.16 20.08
N ALA A 547 22.50 -36.82 21.38
CA ALA A 547 21.43 -37.25 22.28
C ALA A 547 20.02 -36.77 21.84
N GLU A 548 19.94 -35.68 21.08
CA GLU A 548 18.68 -35.20 20.49
C GLU A 548 18.37 -35.84 19.13
N GLY A 549 19.29 -36.62 18.56
CA GLY A 549 19.14 -37.30 17.27
C GLY A 549 19.78 -36.55 16.08
N VAL A 550 20.58 -35.52 16.33
CA VAL A 550 21.29 -34.78 15.27
C VAL A 550 22.43 -35.63 14.70
N SER A 551 22.57 -35.62 13.38
CA SER A 551 23.67 -36.27 12.66
C SER A 551 24.87 -35.32 12.50
N PHE A 552 26.04 -35.79 12.09
CA PHE A 552 27.22 -34.94 11.89
C PHE A 552 27.72 -34.95 10.45
N GLU A 553 28.08 -33.77 9.96
CA GLU A 553 28.86 -33.59 8.74
C GLU A 553 30.33 -33.41 9.12
N CYS A 554 31.19 -34.23 8.53
CA CYS A 554 32.64 -34.21 8.70
C CYS A 554 33.31 -33.97 7.34
N VAL A 555 34.36 -33.16 7.29
CA VAL A 555 35.09 -32.82 6.06
C VAL A 555 36.48 -33.47 5.99
N SER A 556 36.85 -34.30 6.96
CA SER A 556 38.09 -35.07 6.95
C SER A 556 37.98 -36.39 7.72
N PRO A 557 38.84 -37.38 7.43
CA PRO A 557 38.94 -38.61 8.23
C PRO A 557 39.24 -38.33 9.71
N GLY A 558 39.99 -37.25 10.00
CA GLY A 558 40.30 -36.82 11.36
C GLY A 558 39.05 -36.40 12.16
N GLU A 559 38.13 -35.68 11.52
CA GLU A 559 36.84 -35.29 12.13
C GLU A 559 35.94 -36.50 12.37
N VAL A 560 35.92 -37.46 11.44
CA VAL A 560 35.20 -38.73 11.62
C VAL A 560 35.77 -39.50 12.81
N ALA A 561 37.09 -39.63 12.89
CA ALA A 561 37.76 -40.31 13.99
C ALA A 561 37.55 -39.59 15.33
N HIS A 562 37.46 -38.26 15.33
CA HIS A 562 37.14 -37.46 16.51
C HIS A 562 35.70 -37.72 16.97
N ALA A 563 34.73 -37.67 16.07
CA ALA A 563 33.32 -37.92 16.38
C ALA A 563 33.11 -39.32 17.02
N LEU A 564 33.69 -40.36 16.42
CA LEU A 564 33.61 -41.74 16.91
C LEU A 564 34.32 -41.95 18.25
N ARG A 565 35.34 -41.14 18.55
CA ARG A 565 36.08 -41.20 19.82
C ARG A 565 35.29 -40.53 20.94
N GLU A 566 34.74 -39.35 20.68
CA GLU A 566 34.00 -38.57 21.68
C GLU A 566 32.58 -39.10 21.94
N ILE A 567 32.03 -39.85 20.97
CA ILE A 567 30.74 -40.54 21.04
C ILE A 567 30.93 -42.02 20.61
N PRO A 568 31.36 -42.91 21.52
CA PRO A 568 31.61 -44.31 21.21
C PRO A 568 30.39 -45.08 20.67
N GLU A 569 29.18 -44.66 21.07
CA GLU A 569 27.89 -45.19 20.61
C GLU A 569 27.35 -44.53 19.33
N LEU A 570 28.16 -43.72 18.64
CA LEU A 570 27.78 -43.08 17.39
C LEU A 570 27.62 -44.11 16.27
N ASP A 571 26.39 -44.31 15.82
CA ASP A 571 26.11 -45.17 14.68
C ASP A 571 26.64 -44.50 13.39
N PRO A 572 27.51 -45.16 12.59
CA PRO A 572 28.09 -44.60 11.38
C PRO A 572 27.07 -44.02 10.39
N LYS A 573 25.81 -44.49 10.39
CA LYS A 573 24.75 -43.91 9.54
C LYS A 573 24.46 -42.45 9.87
N HIS A 574 24.79 -42.00 11.08
CA HIS A 574 24.66 -40.61 11.53
C HIS A 574 25.84 -39.73 11.15
N LEU A 575 26.86 -40.27 10.48
CA LEU A 575 27.95 -39.51 9.89
C LEU A 575 27.68 -39.28 8.40
N LEU A 576 28.04 -38.09 7.93
CA LEU A 576 28.20 -37.77 6.52
C LEU A 576 29.62 -37.23 6.36
N CYS A 577 30.47 -37.92 5.61
CA CYS A 577 31.79 -37.43 5.30
C CYS A 577 31.79 -36.81 3.90
N THR A 578 32.09 -35.52 3.81
CA THR A 578 32.21 -34.74 2.58
C THR A 578 33.61 -34.15 2.51
N PRO A 579 34.64 -34.96 2.16
CA PRO A 579 36.01 -34.47 2.12
C PRO A 579 36.12 -33.25 1.21
N ASN A 580 36.71 -32.16 1.71
CA ASN A 580 36.86 -30.92 0.98
C ASN A 580 38.35 -30.54 0.94
N PHE A 581 38.90 -30.30 -0.25
CA PHE A 581 40.34 -30.11 -0.46
C PHE A 581 41.21 -31.27 0.08
N ALA A 582 40.68 -32.50 0.07
CA ALA A 582 41.35 -33.68 0.62
C ALA A 582 42.26 -34.36 -0.40
N SER A 583 43.27 -35.09 0.08
CA SER A 583 44.15 -35.87 -0.79
C SER A 583 43.38 -37.04 -1.41
N ARG A 584 43.91 -37.62 -2.49
CA ARG A 584 43.31 -38.83 -3.09
C ARG A 584 43.21 -39.98 -2.08
N GLU A 585 44.21 -40.12 -1.21
CA GLU A 585 44.24 -41.14 -0.17
C GLU A 585 43.10 -40.95 0.85
N ASP A 586 42.78 -39.70 1.20
CA ASP A 586 41.67 -39.38 2.10
C ASP A 586 40.30 -39.68 1.46
N TYR A 587 40.14 -39.51 0.15
CA TYR A 587 38.93 -39.91 -0.57
C TYR A 587 38.78 -41.44 -0.68
N GLU A 588 39.89 -42.17 -0.72
CA GLU A 588 39.87 -43.65 -0.77
C GLU A 588 39.67 -44.28 0.62
N ALA A 589 39.96 -43.54 1.69
CA ALA A 589 39.84 -44.00 3.09
C ALA A 589 38.45 -43.77 3.72
N VAL A 590 37.63 -42.90 3.12
CA VAL A 590 36.26 -42.55 3.53
C VAL A 590 35.27 -43.41 2.76
#